data_AF-A0A510KDI4-F1
#
_entry.id   AF-A0A510KDI4-F1
#
_cell.length_a   1.000
_cell.length_b   1.000
_cell.length_c   1.000
_cell.angle_alpha   90.00
_cell.angle_beta   90.00
_cell.angle_gamma   90.00
#
_symmetry.space_group_name_H-M   'P 1'
#
loop_
_entity.id
_entity.type
_entity.pdbx_description
1 polymer ?
#
loop_
_entity_poly.entity_id
_entity_poly.type
_entity_poly.pdbx_seq_one_letter_code
_entity_poly.pdbx_strand_id
1 'polypeptide(L)' 'MIEYMRTRPYSPWQNGKVERSHRLDSNYYLGKRFRSLEELRRSVKRYYSRYNNISRKVLNFKSPNEMLKEYRTNN' A
#
# COMPACT_ATOMS: atom_id res chain seq x y z
N MET A 1 22.73 -2.38 7.57
CA MET A 1 22.84 -1.04 6.97
C MET A 1 21.89 -1.01 5.78
N ILE A 2 21.05 0.01 5.62
CA ILE A 2 20.12 0.11 4.48
C ILE A 2 20.84 0.83 3.35
N GLU A 3 20.89 0.23 2.16
CA GLU A 3 21.48 0.86 0.98
C GLU A 3 20.55 1.92 0.39
N TYR A 4 21.10 3.07 0.02
CA TYR A 4 20.36 4.13 -0.65
C TYR A 4 20.38 3.92 -2.17
N MET A 5 19.21 3.71 -2.76
CA MET A 5 19.04 3.58 -4.22
C MET A 5 18.16 4.70 -4.77
N ARG A 6 18.58 5.34 -5.87
CA ARG A 6 17.79 6.35 -6.58
C ARG A 6 17.11 5.73 -7.80
N THR A 7 15.81 5.94 -7.94
CA THR A 7 15.10 5.68 -9.19
C THR A 7 15.23 6.90 -10.11
N ARG A 8 15.27 6.66 -11.42
CA ARG A 8 15.29 7.75 -12.40
C ARG A 8 13.92 8.46 -12.42
N PRO A 9 13.88 9.80 -12.46
CA PRO A 9 12.62 10.51 -12.68
C PRO A 9 12.01 10.06 -14.01
N TYR A 10 10.68 9.99 -14.08
CA TYR A 10 9.92 9.60 -15.27
C TYR A 10 10.27 8.23 -15.85
N SER A 11 10.57 7.23 -15.00
CA SER A 11 10.70 5.83 -15.42
C SER A 11 9.40 5.08 -15.06
N PRO A 12 8.39 5.02 -15.95
CA PRO A 12 7.05 4.56 -15.56
C PRO A 12 7.02 3.12 -15.08
N TRP A 13 7.93 2.28 -15.59
CA TRP A 13 8.09 0.88 -15.20
C TRP A 13 8.57 0.73 -13.75
N GLN A 14 9.46 1.62 -13.31
CA GLN A 14 9.99 1.63 -11.95
C GLN A 14 9.05 2.36 -10.98
N ASN A 15 8.48 3.48 -11.42
CA ASN A 15 7.66 4.35 -10.57
C ASN A 15 6.17 3.96 -10.53
N GLY A 16 5.69 3.16 -11.49
CA GLY A 16 4.27 2.87 -11.63
C GLY A 16 3.64 2.16 -10.43
N LYS A 17 4.42 1.40 -9.64
CA LYS A 17 3.94 0.82 -8.38
C LYS A 17 3.67 1.89 -7.32
N VAL A 18 4.60 2.83 -7.17
CA VAL A 18 4.52 3.95 -6.23
C VAL A 18 3.38 4.89 -6.63
N GLU A 19 3.34 5.30 -7.89
CA GLU A 19 2.28 6.15 -8.45
C GLU A 19 0.88 5.52 -8.30
N ARG A 20 0.75 4.20 -8.54
CA ARG A 20 -0.52 3.49 -8.34
C ARG A 20 -0.95 3.49 -6.87
N SER A 21 -0.01 3.32 -5.93
CA SER A 21 -0.30 3.39 -4.49
C SER A 21 -0.80 4.77 -4.12
N HIS A 22 -0.09 5.82 -4.53
CA HIS A 22 -0.50 7.20 -4.27
C HIS A 22 -1.87 7.53 -4.83
N ARG A 23 -2.22 7.04 -6.02
CA ARG A 23 -3.55 7.23 -6.60
C ARG A 23 -4.65 6.56 -5.78
N LEU A 24 -4.42 5.33 -5.31
CA LEU A 24 -5.39 4.61 -4.48
C LEU A 24 -5.62 5.31 -3.14
N ASP A 25 -4.53 5.78 -2.52
CA ASP A 25 -4.61 6.50 -1.25
C ASP A 25 -5.29 7.86 -1.44
N SER A 26 -4.95 8.59 -2.51
CA SER A 26 -5.63 9.84 -2.86
C SER A 26 -7.13 9.62 -3.04
N ASN A 27 -7.53 8.57 -3.76
CA ASN A 27 -8.94 8.18 -3.91
C ASN A 27 -9.61 7.84 -2.58
N TYR A 28 -8.89 7.27 -1.62
CA TYR A 28 -9.44 7.00 -0.30
C TYR A 28 -9.73 8.30 0.48
N TYR A 29 -8.86 9.31 0.37
CA TYR A 29 -9.05 10.59 1.06
C TYR A 29 -10.04 11.52 0.35
N LEU A 30 -10.23 11.37 -0.96
CA LEU A 30 -11.19 12.15 -1.74
C LEU A 30 -12.59 12.06 -1.10
N GLY A 31 -13.15 13.23 -0.76
CA GLY A 31 -14.49 13.35 -0.17
C GLY A 31 -14.59 13.05 1.34
N LYS A 32 -13.50 12.66 2.01
CA LYS A 32 -13.51 12.46 3.47
C LYS A 32 -13.15 13.75 4.20
N ARG A 33 -13.94 14.08 5.21
CA ARG A 33 -13.61 15.14 6.19
C ARG A 33 -13.50 14.50 7.56
N PHE A 34 -12.42 14.78 8.26
CA PHE A 34 -12.17 14.30 9.62
C PHE A 34 -12.33 15.47 10.58
N ARG A 35 -12.93 15.22 11.74
CA ARG A 35 -13.12 16.23 12.78
C ARG A 35 -11.95 16.30 13.76
N SER A 36 -11.15 15.23 13.85
CA SER A 36 -9.95 15.17 14.69
C SER A 36 -8.85 14.31 14.08
N LEU A 37 -7.62 14.49 14.56
CA LEU A 37 -6.47 13.67 14.18
C LEU A 37 -6.67 12.20 14.58
N GLU A 38 -7.33 11.94 15.71
CA GLU A 38 -7.59 10.59 16.18
C GLU A 38 -8.55 9.85 15.23
N GLU A 39 -9.58 10.53 14.75
CA GLU A 39 -10.52 9.98 13.77
C GLU A 39 -9.79 9.60 12.47
N LEU A 40 -8.93 10.50 11.97
CA LEU A 40 -8.07 10.24 10.82
C LEU A 40 -7.23 8.99 11.04
N ARG A 41 -6.48 8.92 12.16
CA ARG A 41 -5.61 7.78 12.49
C ARG A 41 -6.40 6.48 12.55
N ARG A 42 -7.57 6.47 13.19
CA ARG A 42 -8.43 5.28 13.29
C ARG A 42 -8.94 4.84 11.91
N SER A 43 -9.34 5.79 11.08
CA SER A 43 -9.84 5.53 9.72
C SER A 43 -8.75 4.98 8.81
N VAL A 44 -7.56 5.57 8.83
CA VAL A 44 -6.38 5.12 8.09
C VAL A 44 -5.93 3.74 8.57
N LYS A 45 -5.91 3.48 9.89
CA LYS A 45 -5.59 2.16 10.44
C LYS A 45 -6.53 1.08 9.91
N ARG A 46 -7.84 1.35 9.86
CA ARG A 46 -8.82 0.42 9.28
C ARG A 46 -8.59 0.21 7.79
N TYR A 47 -8.31 1.28 7.04
CA TYR A 47 -8.02 1.20 5.61
C TYR A 47 -6.78 0.36 5.32
N TYR A 48 -5.68 0.62 6.03
CA TYR A 48 -4.43 -0.14 5.90
C TYR A 48 -4.62 -1.62 6.24
N SER A 49 -5.34 -1.93 7.33
CA SER A 49 -5.66 -3.31 7.71
C SER A 49 -6.46 -4.01 6.60
N ARG A 50 -7.49 -3.37 6.05
CA ARG A 50 -8.28 -3.94 4.95
C ARG A 50 -7.42 -4.15 3.71
N TYR A 51 -6.63 -3.16 3.31
CA TYR A 51 -5.78 -3.24 2.12
C TYR A 51 -4.81 -4.44 2.18
N ASN A 52 -4.23 -4.71 3.34
CA ASN A 52 -3.23 -5.78 3.51
C ASN A 52 -3.82 -7.18 3.74
N ASN A 53 -5.09 -7.27 4.13
CA ASN A 53 -5.78 -8.54 4.41
C ASN A 53 -6.72 -8.98 3.28
N ILE A 54 -7.05 -8.11 2.32
CA ILE A 54 -7.90 -8.47 1.18
C ILE A 54 -7.06 -9.19 0.11
N SER A 55 -7.58 -10.32 -0.36
CA SER A 55 -6.98 -11.07 -1.47
C SER A 55 -7.06 -10.29 -2.79
N ARG A 56 -6.00 -10.39 -3.60
CA ARG A 56 -5.94 -9.70 -4.89
C ARG A 56 -5.71 -10.71 -6.01
N LYS A 57 -6.45 -10.57 -7.11
CA LYS A 57 -6.27 -11.41 -8.32
C LYS A 57 -4.82 -11.38 -8.82
N VAL A 58 -4.17 -10.22 -8.77
CA VAL A 58 -2.75 -10.05 -9.19
C VAL A 58 -1.74 -10.77 -8.29
N LEU A 59 -2.16 -11.23 -7.10
CA LEU A 59 -1.36 -12.01 -6.15
C LEU A 59 -1.85 -13.47 -6.10
N ASN A 60 -2.43 -13.98 -7.18
CA ASN A 60 -3.00 -15.32 -7.24
C ASN A 60 -4.03 -15.60 -6.12
N PHE A 61 -4.93 -14.62 -5.87
CA PHE A 61 -5.93 -14.66 -4.81
C PHE A 61 -5.39 -14.70 -3.38
N LYS A 62 -4.13 -14.33 -3.16
CA LYS A 62 -3.55 -14.12 -1.84
C LYS A 62 -3.63 -12.65 -1.43
N SER A 63 -3.65 -12.41 -0.13
CA SER A 63 -3.52 -11.07 0.46
C SER A 63 -2.04 -10.63 0.49
N PRO A 64 -1.76 -9.33 0.51
CA PRO A 64 -0.39 -8.83 0.68
C PRO A 64 0.33 -9.42 1.91
N ASN A 65 -0.38 -9.59 3.03
CA ASN A 65 0.19 -10.19 4.24
C ASN A 65 0.53 -11.67 4.07
N GLU A 66 -0.30 -12.44 3.36
CA GLU A 66 0.00 -13.85 3.04
C GLU A 66 1.21 -13.97 2.13
N MET A 67 1.29 -13.14 1.07
CA MET A 67 2.46 -13.08 0.20
C MET A 67 3.75 -12.77 0.96
N LEU A 68 3.69 -11.82 1.91
CA LEU A 68 4.83 -11.48 2.75
C LEU A 68 5.23 -12.65 3.66
N LYS A 69 4.25 -13.36 4.22
CA LYS A 69 4.49 -14.54 5.06
C LYS A 69 5.18 -15.64 4.25
N GLU A 70 4.68 -15.95 3.06
CA GLU A 70 5.28 -16.94 2.16
C GLU A 70 6.71 -16.57 1.75
N TYR A 71 6.94 -15.31 1.38
CA TYR A 71 8.28 -14.82 1.05
C TYR A 71 9.28 -15.03 2.19
N ARG A 72 8.84 -14.79 3.44
CA ARG A 72 9.67 -14.98 4.64
C ARG A 72 9.88 -16.43 5.05
N THR A 73 9.03 -17.35 4.59
CA THR A 73 9.16 -18.79 4.87
C THR A 73 10.00 -19.50 3.82
N ASN A 74 9.98 -19.01 2.58
CA ASN A 74 10.72 -19.58 1.45
C ASN A 74 12.16 -19.04 1.31
N ASN A 75 12.58 -18.16 2.22
CA ASN A 75 13.89 -17.49 2.23
C ASN A 75 14.47 -17.52 3.63
#